data_AF-A0A965VJW2-F1
#
_entry.id   AF-A0A965VJW2-F1
#
_cell.length_a   1.000
_cell.length_b   1.000
_cell.length_c   1.000
_cell.angle_alpha   90.00
_cell.angle_beta   90.00
_cell.angle_gamma   90.00
#
_symmetry.space_group_name_H-M   'P 1'
#
loop_
_entity.id
_entity.type
_entity.pdbx_description
1 polymer ?
#
loop_
_entity_poly.entity_id
_entity_poly.type
_entity_poly.pdbx_seq_one_letter_code
_entity_poly.pdbx_strand_id
1 'polypeptide(L)'
;METQSVPEAAGMKHGGGSTSGDFGFFALMAAVLVAVIWVGVLSFEEGMNTEKSKRNGEAWVAWLTDNGAKRFEAGYALSACAGGAAPAAAAATEPLEPSEQAPAAEGEPAAKAAPAAPVPNTWGACLEHIVKATELQHLVNPFTGKPPELVEKCDPADHNLHGDISIEKSVSNPAGSAVPVTISPLVAADAIDSKLQLKLSICDKGAYPIKVAEFEF
;
A
#
# COMPACT_ATOMS: atom_id res chain seq x y z
N MET A 1 -46.44 -12.09 89.93
CA MET A 1 -44.98 -12.05 89.68
C MET A 1 -44.61 -13.36 89.03
N GLU A 2 -44.66 -13.42 87.71
CA GLU A 2 -44.05 -14.51 86.95
C GLU A 2 -43.36 -13.86 85.75
N THR A 3 -42.05 -13.80 85.86
CA THR A 3 -41.10 -13.43 84.82
C THR A 3 -40.85 -14.66 83.96
N GLN A 4 -41.16 -14.62 82.67
CA GLN A 4 -40.55 -15.54 81.71
C GLN A 4 -40.31 -14.87 80.34
N SER A 5 -39.04 -14.49 80.19
CA SER A 5 -38.17 -14.54 78.99
C SER A 5 -38.78 -14.31 77.61
N VAL A 6 -38.41 -13.15 77.05
CA VAL A 6 -38.42 -12.84 75.61
C VAL A 6 -37.49 -13.84 74.89
N PRO A 7 -37.90 -14.47 73.77
CA PRO A 7 -36.98 -15.19 72.92
C PRO A 7 -36.06 -14.21 72.20
N GLU A 8 -34.76 -14.37 72.46
CA GLU A 8 -33.65 -13.73 71.77
C GLU A 8 -33.81 -13.88 70.25
N ALA A 9 -33.74 -12.75 69.53
CA ALA A 9 -33.76 -12.73 68.08
C ALA A 9 -32.59 -13.59 67.57
N ALA A 10 -32.90 -14.77 67.03
CA ALA A 10 -31.94 -15.63 66.36
C ALA A 10 -31.30 -14.82 65.24
N GLY A 11 -30.03 -14.47 65.45
CA GLY A 11 -29.24 -13.70 64.51
C GLY A 11 -29.34 -14.27 63.11
N MET A 12 -29.78 -13.44 62.18
CA MET A 12 -29.69 -13.72 60.77
C MET A 12 -28.21 -13.83 60.40
N LYS A 13 -27.69 -15.06 60.47
CA LYS A 13 -26.43 -15.39 59.82
C LYS A 13 -26.70 -15.28 58.33
N HIS A 14 -26.37 -14.14 57.73
CA HIS A 14 -26.10 -14.05 56.30
C HIS A 14 -24.83 -14.88 56.01
N GLY A 15 -24.96 -16.20 56.12
CA GLY A 15 -23.99 -17.17 55.65
C GLY A 15 -24.13 -17.35 54.14
N GLY A 16 -24.13 -16.25 53.40
CA GLY A 16 -23.95 -16.27 51.95
C GLY A 16 -22.47 -16.46 51.65
N GLY A 17 -21.92 -17.62 52.01
CA GLY A 17 -20.58 -17.97 51.59
C GLY A 17 -20.63 -18.13 50.08
N SER A 18 -20.03 -17.18 49.33
CA SER A 18 -19.75 -17.39 47.90
C SER A 18 -19.08 -18.74 47.77
N THR A 19 -19.80 -19.69 47.19
CA THR A 19 -19.30 -21.03 46.95
C THR A 19 -18.10 -20.90 46.02
N SER A 20 -17.07 -21.73 46.16
CA SER A 20 -15.88 -21.66 45.28
C SER A 20 -16.25 -21.72 43.78
N GLY A 21 -17.41 -22.29 43.45
CA GLY A 21 -18.00 -22.26 42.11
C GLY A 21 -18.41 -20.86 41.62
N ASP A 22 -18.90 -19.97 42.49
CA ASP A 22 -19.29 -18.61 42.13
C ASP A 22 -18.06 -17.77 41.75
N PHE A 23 -16.97 -17.89 42.51
CA PHE A 23 -15.71 -17.24 42.17
C PHE A 23 -15.14 -17.76 40.85
N GLY A 24 -15.22 -19.08 40.60
CA GLY A 24 -14.83 -19.68 39.33
C GLY A 24 -15.68 -19.16 38.16
N PHE A 25 -16.99 -19.04 38.35
CA PHE A 25 -17.90 -18.51 37.35
C PHE A 25 -17.61 -17.04 37.01
N PHE A 26 -17.43 -16.17 38.02
CA PHE A 26 -17.10 -14.76 37.78
C PHE A 26 -15.73 -14.58 37.12
N ALA A 27 -14.73 -15.38 37.52
CA ALA A 27 -13.42 -15.37 36.87
C ALA A 27 -13.52 -15.78 35.40
N LEU A 28 -14.32 -16.81 35.09
CA LEU A 28 -14.59 -17.22 33.71
C LEU A 28 -15.31 -16.11 32.92
N MET A 29 -16.33 -15.48 33.50
CA MET A 29 -17.06 -14.40 32.85
C MET A 29 -16.14 -13.20 32.56
N ALA A 30 -15.30 -12.82 33.52
CA ALA A 30 -14.31 -11.77 33.33
C ALA A 30 -13.29 -12.13 32.24
N ALA A 31 -12.81 -13.38 32.22
CA ALA A 31 -11.89 -13.85 31.17
C ALA A 31 -12.52 -13.79 29.77
N VAL A 32 -13.79 -14.17 29.63
CA VAL A 32 -14.52 -14.08 28.35
C VAL A 32 -14.68 -12.61 27.93
N LEU A 33 -15.06 -11.72 28.84
CA LEU A 33 -15.17 -10.28 28.53
C LEU A 33 -13.84 -9.69 28.08
N VAL A 34 -12.74 -10.01 28.77
CA VAL A 34 -11.39 -9.58 28.38
C VAL A 34 -11.01 -10.12 27.01
N ALA A 35 -11.29 -11.40 26.72
CA ALA A 35 -11.01 -11.99 25.42
C ALA A 35 -11.80 -11.32 24.28
N VAL A 36 -13.07 -11.00 24.50
CA VAL A 36 -13.90 -10.31 23.50
C VAL A 36 -13.41 -8.87 23.26
N ILE A 37 -13.08 -8.13 24.33
CA ILE A 37 -12.52 -6.78 24.21
C ILE A 37 -11.19 -6.82 23.44
N TRP A 38 -10.33 -7.78 23.78
CA TRP A 38 -9.04 -7.98 23.11
C TRP A 38 -9.20 -8.24 21.60
N VAL A 39 -10.09 -9.16 21.22
CA VAL A 39 -10.39 -9.43 19.79
C VAL A 39 -10.93 -8.18 19.11
N GLY A 40 -11.81 -7.43 19.78
CA GLY A 40 -12.34 -6.17 19.26
C GLY A 40 -11.26 -5.11 19.01
N VAL A 41 -10.31 -4.94 19.94
CA VAL A 41 -9.18 -4.00 19.78
C VAL A 41 -8.30 -4.41 18.61
N LEU A 42 -7.95 -5.69 18.48
CA LEU A 42 -7.16 -6.18 17.34
C LEU A 42 -7.85 -5.91 16.00
N SER A 43 -9.15 -6.21 15.88
CA SER A 43 -9.90 -5.93 14.65
C SER A 43 -9.98 -4.43 14.34
N PHE A 44 -10.08 -3.59 15.37
CA PHE A 44 -10.10 -2.13 15.20
C PHE A 44 -8.75 -1.59 14.73
N GLU A 45 -7.64 -2.03 15.34
CA GLU A 45 -6.28 -1.61 14.95
C GLU A 45 -5.98 -2.02 13.50
N GLU A 46 -6.38 -3.23 13.10
CA GLU A 46 -6.23 -3.70 11.73
C GLU A 46 -6.98 -2.81 10.74
N GLY A 47 -8.25 -2.46 11.03
CA GLY A 47 -9.01 -1.53 10.21
C GLY A 47 -8.38 -0.15 10.13
N MET A 48 -7.87 0.37 11.25
CA MET A 48 -7.21 1.67 11.31
C MET A 48 -5.91 1.71 10.52
N ASN A 49 -5.15 0.61 10.48
CA ASN A 49 -3.92 0.52 9.69
C ASN A 49 -4.24 0.55 8.19
N THR A 50 -5.27 -0.16 7.73
CA THR A 50 -5.72 -0.08 6.33
C THR A 50 -6.16 1.33 5.95
N GLU A 51 -6.92 2.02 6.81
CA GLU A 51 -7.36 3.40 6.55
C GLU A 51 -6.20 4.40 6.52
N LYS A 52 -5.20 4.23 7.39
CA LYS A 52 -3.97 5.05 7.35
C LYS A 52 -3.17 4.80 6.06
N SER A 53 -3.03 3.55 5.63
CA SER A 53 -2.34 3.25 4.36
C SER A 53 -3.09 3.82 3.15
N LYS A 54 -4.44 3.82 3.15
CA LYS A 54 -5.23 4.50 2.11
C LYS A 54 -4.94 6.00 2.08
N ARG A 55 -4.91 6.67 3.24
CA ARG A 55 -4.55 8.10 3.32
C ARG A 55 -3.15 8.40 2.80
N ASN A 56 -2.19 7.50 3.03
CA ASN A 56 -0.86 7.60 2.41
C ASN A 56 -1.00 7.54 0.88
N GLY A 57 -1.77 6.59 0.35
CA GLY A 57 -2.07 6.50 -1.08
C GLY A 57 -2.74 7.76 -1.64
N GLU A 58 -3.70 8.33 -0.92
CA GLU A 58 -4.35 9.60 -1.31
C GLU A 58 -3.35 10.76 -1.33
N ALA A 59 -2.42 10.83 -0.38
CA ALA A 59 -1.36 11.83 -0.36
C ALA A 59 -0.43 11.68 -1.57
N TRP A 60 -0.08 10.44 -1.93
CA TRP A 60 0.67 10.14 -3.16
C TRP A 60 -0.09 10.56 -4.42
N VAL A 61 -1.38 10.24 -4.53
CA VAL A 61 -2.22 10.64 -5.66
C VAL A 61 -2.32 12.16 -5.77
N ALA A 62 -2.56 12.86 -4.65
CA ALA A 62 -2.66 14.31 -4.63
C ALA A 62 -1.35 14.96 -5.08
N TRP A 63 -0.22 14.48 -4.56
CA TRP A 63 1.09 14.98 -4.93
C TRP A 63 1.39 14.70 -6.40
N LEU A 64 1.19 13.47 -6.87
CA LEU A 64 1.48 13.09 -8.26
C LEU A 64 0.58 13.84 -9.24
N THR A 65 -0.71 14.02 -8.93
CA THR A 65 -1.63 14.78 -9.80
C THR A 65 -1.23 16.25 -9.91
N ASP A 66 -0.91 16.90 -8.78
CA ASP A 66 -0.51 18.32 -8.77
C ASP A 66 0.82 18.54 -9.51
N ASN A 67 1.78 17.62 -9.34
CA ASN A 67 3.08 17.70 -10.00
C ASN A 67 3.01 17.27 -11.48
N GLY A 68 2.17 16.29 -11.82
CA GLY A 68 1.90 15.86 -13.19
C GLY A 68 1.34 16.98 -14.07
N ALA A 69 0.50 17.86 -13.49
CA ALA A 69 0.00 19.04 -14.19
C ALA A 69 1.12 20.05 -14.52
N LYS A 70 2.11 20.21 -13.63
CA LYS A 70 3.15 21.26 -13.71
C LYS A 70 4.43 20.81 -14.40
N ARG A 71 4.67 19.50 -14.53
CA ARG A 71 5.96 18.97 -15.02
C ARG A 71 6.30 19.32 -16.47
N PHE A 72 5.33 19.79 -17.25
CA PHE A 72 5.54 20.26 -18.63
C PHE A 72 5.75 21.78 -18.71
N GLU A 73 5.67 22.50 -17.59
CA GLU A 73 5.91 23.94 -17.55
C GLU A 73 7.41 24.24 -17.68
N ALA A 74 7.72 25.37 -18.34
CA ALA A 74 9.09 25.84 -18.46
C ALA A 74 9.66 26.18 -17.08
N GLY A 75 10.79 25.56 -16.70
CA GLY A 75 11.44 25.82 -15.41
C GLY A 75 10.88 25.02 -14.24
N TYR A 76 10.20 23.89 -14.50
CA TYR A 76 9.73 22.98 -13.45
C TYR A 76 10.85 22.59 -12.48
N ALA A 77 10.57 22.71 -11.18
CA ALA A 77 11.57 22.61 -10.12
C ALA A 77 12.19 21.21 -9.98
N LEU A 78 11.46 20.15 -10.37
CA LEU A 78 11.93 18.77 -10.30
C LEU A 78 12.35 18.29 -11.69
N SER A 79 13.56 18.66 -12.10
CA SER A 79 14.09 18.33 -13.43
C SER A 79 14.12 16.82 -13.72
N ALA A 80 14.25 15.98 -12.69
CA ALA A 80 14.20 14.51 -12.83
C ALA A 80 12.80 13.99 -13.21
N CYS A 81 11.75 14.76 -12.90
CA CYS A 81 10.36 14.44 -13.17
C CYS A 81 9.77 15.26 -14.33
N ALA A 82 10.58 16.09 -15.00
CA ALA A 82 10.11 16.99 -16.05
C ALA A 82 9.63 16.22 -17.28
N GLY A 83 8.49 16.65 -17.84
CA GLY A 83 7.97 16.15 -19.12
C GLY A 83 8.46 16.97 -20.30
N GLY A 84 8.32 16.44 -21.53
CA GLY A 84 8.46 17.23 -22.75
C GLY A 84 9.83 17.25 -23.43
N ALA A 85 10.85 16.58 -22.89
CA ALA A 85 12.05 16.25 -23.65
C ALA A 85 12.46 14.80 -23.35
N ALA A 86 12.29 13.89 -24.30
CA ALA A 86 12.87 12.56 -24.19
C ALA A 86 14.41 12.69 -24.02
N PRO A 87 15.06 11.89 -23.17
CA PRO A 87 16.52 11.82 -23.19
C PRO A 87 16.96 11.55 -24.64
N ALA A 88 18.03 12.22 -25.10
CA ALA A 88 18.51 12.23 -26.48
C ALA A 88 19.07 10.88 -26.99
N ALA A 89 18.51 9.75 -26.54
CA ALA A 89 18.83 8.40 -26.98
C ALA A 89 17.73 7.77 -27.85
N ALA A 90 16.55 8.39 -28.01
CA ALA A 90 15.47 7.86 -28.85
C ALA A 90 15.34 8.52 -30.23
N ALA A 91 16.36 9.26 -30.69
CA ALA A 91 16.42 9.75 -32.06
C ALA A 91 17.18 8.76 -32.95
N ALA A 92 16.58 7.60 -33.20
CA ALA A 92 16.85 6.80 -34.38
C ALA A 92 15.65 5.90 -34.74
N THR A 93 14.88 6.40 -35.71
CA THR A 93 14.16 5.67 -36.78
C THR A 93 12.95 4.79 -36.44
N GLU A 94 11.75 5.33 -36.72
CA GLU A 94 10.65 4.61 -37.38
C GLU A 94 10.94 4.45 -38.91
N PRO A 95 10.16 3.69 -39.71
CA PRO A 95 9.52 2.38 -39.48
C PRO A 95 9.66 1.43 -40.69
N LEU A 96 9.95 0.14 -40.53
CA LEU A 96 9.75 -0.87 -41.59
C LEU A 96 9.49 -2.27 -40.99
N GLU A 97 8.23 -2.71 -41.04
CA GLU A 97 7.85 -4.14 -41.10
C GLU A 97 7.74 -4.56 -42.60
N PRO A 98 7.54 -5.85 -42.97
CA PRO A 98 7.80 -7.15 -42.30
C PRO A 98 8.56 -8.17 -43.19
N SER A 99 9.19 -9.22 -42.63
CA SER A 99 8.97 -10.64 -43.01
C SER A 99 9.91 -11.63 -42.29
N GLU A 100 9.30 -12.77 -41.96
CA GLU A 100 9.86 -14.14 -41.93
C GLU A 100 10.88 -14.61 -40.86
N GLN A 101 10.31 -15.39 -39.93
CA GLN A 101 10.72 -16.75 -39.51
C GLN A 101 12.05 -16.97 -38.75
N ALA A 102 11.87 -17.46 -37.52
CA ALA A 102 12.88 -18.01 -36.61
C ALA A 102 13.54 -19.32 -37.14
N PRO A 103 14.62 -19.84 -36.51
CA PRO A 103 14.46 -20.55 -35.24
C PRO A 103 15.56 -20.29 -34.19
N ALA A 104 15.25 -20.78 -32.99
CA ALA A 104 15.99 -20.72 -31.74
C ALA A 104 17.42 -21.29 -31.77
N ALA A 105 18.31 -20.68 -30.98
CA ALA A 105 19.41 -21.37 -30.31
C ALA A 105 19.80 -20.60 -29.03
N GLU A 106 19.82 -21.33 -27.92
CA GLU A 106 20.21 -20.92 -26.57
C GLU A 106 21.70 -20.55 -26.50
N GLY A 107 22.07 -19.60 -25.63
CA GLY A 107 23.47 -19.32 -25.30
C GLY A 107 23.71 -17.94 -24.71
N GLU A 108 23.42 -17.78 -23.42
CA GLU A 108 23.86 -16.65 -22.59
C GLU A 108 25.41 -16.77 -22.37
N PRO A 109 26.16 -15.65 -22.29
CA PRO A 109 26.28 -14.93 -21.03
C PRO A 109 25.81 -13.49 -21.16
N ALA A 110 24.81 -13.12 -20.36
CA ALA A 110 24.39 -11.77 -20.11
C ALA A 110 25.58 -11.07 -19.47
N ALA A 111 26.30 -10.32 -20.28
CA ALA A 111 27.28 -9.37 -19.80
C ALA A 111 26.52 -8.39 -18.90
N LYS A 112 26.75 -8.54 -17.60
CA LYS A 112 26.37 -7.65 -16.51
C LYS A 112 26.58 -6.20 -16.96
N ALA A 113 25.51 -5.53 -17.35
CA ALA A 113 25.53 -4.11 -17.62
C ALA A 113 25.83 -3.38 -16.30
N ALA A 114 26.92 -2.63 -16.30
CA ALA A 114 27.23 -1.68 -15.23
C ALA A 114 26.07 -0.68 -15.05
N PRO A 115 25.86 -0.11 -13.86
CA PRO A 115 24.78 0.84 -13.63
C PRO A 115 25.01 2.06 -14.54
N ALA A 116 24.15 2.22 -15.54
CA ALA A 116 24.11 3.43 -16.34
C ALA A 116 23.73 4.59 -15.40
N ALA A 117 24.40 5.74 -15.58
CA ALA A 117 24.04 6.97 -14.90
C ALA A 117 22.52 7.24 -15.02
N PRO A 118 21.88 7.85 -14.01
CA PRO A 118 20.43 8.07 -14.01
C PRO A 118 20.04 8.85 -15.26
N VAL A 119 19.31 8.16 -16.15
CA VAL A 119 18.82 8.77 -17.38
C VAL A 119 17.74 9.77 -16.97
N PRO A 120 17.89 11.07 -17.29
CA PRO A 120 16.88 12.06 -16.96
C PRO A 120 15.55 11.68 -17.61
N ASN A 121 14.43 12.03 -16.96
CA ASN A 121 13.07 11.75 -17.43
C ASN A 121 12.71 10.25 -17.46
N THR A 122 13.27 9.48 -16.52
CA THR A 122 12.81 8.12 -16.18
C THR A 122 12.07 8.12 -14.85
N TRP A 123 11.14 7.19 -14.69
CA TRP A 123 10.39 7.03 -13.45
C TRP A 123 11.30 6.80 -12.25
N GLY A 124 12.35 5.99 -12.38
CA GLY A 124 13.28 5.71 -11.29
C GLY A 124 14.02 6.95 -10.79
N ALA A 125 14.53 7.77 -11.72
CA ALA A 125 15.18 9.04 -11.37
C ALA A 125 14.20 10.01 -10.72
N CYS A 126 12.96 10.10 -11.23
CA CYS A 126 11.92 10.91 -10.62
C CYS A 126 11.55 10.41 -9.21
N LEU A 127 11.32 9.11 -9.05
CA LEU A 127 10.93 8.48 -7.80
C LEU A 127 11.95 8.72 -6.70
N GLU A 128 13.25 8.58 -7.00
CA GLU A 128 14.31 8.88 -6.04
C GLU A 128 14.23 10.30 -5.48
N HIS A 129 13.89 11.28 -6.34
CA HIS A 129 13.68 12.65 -5.89
C HIS A 129 12.38 12.79 -5.09
N ILE A 130 11.31 12.12 -5.48
CA ILE A 130 10.03 12.13 -4.75
C ILE A 130 10.24 11.65 -3.31
N VAL A 131 10.85 10.48 -3.13
CA VAL A 131 10.99 9.86 -1.80
C VAL A 131 12.04 10.53 -0.91
N LYS A 132 12.94 11.36 -1.47
CA LYS A 132 14.01 12.04 -0.72
C LYS A 132 13.79 13.54 -0.50
N ALA A 133 12.99 14.18 -1.35
CA ALA A 133 12.92 15.65 -1.40
C ALA A 133 11.50 16.20 -1.20
N THR A 134 10.51 15.34 -0.92
CA THR A 134 9.11 15.75 -0.77
C THR A 134 8.55 15.34 0.59
N GLU A 135 7.38 15.89 0.92
CA GLU A 135 6.61 15.56 2.13
C GLU A 135 6.25 14.05 2.21
N LEU A 136 6.29 13.34 1.07
CA LEU A 136 6.00 11.89 1.01
C LEU A 136 7.05 11.06 1.77
N GLN A 137 8.25 11.59 2.03
CA GLN A 137 9.29 10.92 2.82
C GLN A 137 8.88 10.69 4.28
N HIS A 138 7.92 11.45 4.78
CA HIS A 138 7.44 11.35 6.17
C HIS A 138 6.27 10.38 6.33
N LEU A 139 5.78 9.81 5.22
CA LEU A 139 4.74 8.79 5.27
C LEU A 139 5.32 7.50 5.85
N VAL A 140 4.56 6.89 6.75
CA VAL A 140 4.93 5.65 7.43
C VAL A 140 3.88 4.60 7.09
N ASN A 141 4.35 3.44 6.69
CA ASN A 141 3.53 2.24 6.57
C ASN A 141 3.08 1.82 7.99
N PRO A 142 1.78 1.87 8.32
CA PRO A 142 1.29 1.61 9.67
C PRO A 142 1.39 0.12 10.07
N PHE A 143 1.65 -0.78 9.13
CA PHE A 143 1.81 -2.21 9.38
C PHE A 143 3.27 -2.58 9.70
N THR A 144 4.24 -1.99 8.98
CA THR A 144 5.68 -2.31 9.15
C THR A 144 6.42 -1.27 10.00
N GLY A 145 5.85 -0.08 10.18
CA GLY A 145 6.51 1.06 10.83
C GLY A 145 7.66 1.68 10.02
N LYS A 146 7.85 1.24 8.76
CA LYS A 146 8.89 1.73 7.84
C LYS A 146 8.27 2.69 6.80
N PRO A 147 9.07 3.45 6.05
CA PRO A 147 8.56 4.15 4.87
C PRO A 147 7.87 3.16 3.92
N PRO A 148 6.71 3.50 3.33
CA PRO A 148 6.05 2.62 2.38
C PRO A 148 6.92 2.48 1.13
N GLU A 149 7.16 1.24 0.72
CA GLU A 149 7.95 0.96 -0.48
C GLU A 149 7.03 0.95 -1.72
N LEU A 150 7.60 1.29 -2.88
CA LEU A 150 6.89 1.15 -4.16
C LEU A 150 7.18 -0.23 -4.73
N VAL A 151 6.16 -1.06 -4.80
CA VAL A 151 6.23 -2.44 -5.25
C VAL A 151 5.59 -2.57 -6.64
N GLU A 152 6.08 -3.51 -7.45
CA GLU A 152 5.56 -3.70 -8.81
C GLU A 152 4.08 -4.10 -8.79
N LYS A 153 3.69 -4.93 -7.81
CA LYS A 153 2.34 -5.44 -7.65
C LYS A 153 2.09 -5.89 -6.21
N CYS A 154 0.86 -5.73 -5.74
CA CYS A 154 0.39 -6.39 -4.53
C CYS A 154 0.14 -7.89 -4.79
N ASP A 155 0.89 -8.76 -4.12
CA ASP A 155 0.78 -10.21 -4.23
C ASP A 155 0.32 -10.84 -2.90
N PRO A 156 -0.87 -11.47 -2.85
CA PRO A 156 -1.35 -12.18 -1.66
C PRO A 156 -0.45 -13.34 -1.18
N ALA A 157 0.46 -13.83 -2.03
CA ALA A 157 1.46 -14.82 -1.65
C ALA A 157 2.63 -14.22 -0.87
N ASP A 158 2.91 -12.92 -1.02
CA ASP A 158 3.94 -12.22 -0.26
C ASP A 158 3.31 -11.34 0.83
N HIS A 159 3.22 -11.92 2.02
CA HIS A 159 2.67 -11.25 3.19
C HIS A 159 3.56 -10.12 3.71
N ASN A 160 4.70 -9.77 3.12
CA ASN A 160 5.50 -8.62 3.54
C ASN A 160 5.06 -7.31 2.88
N LEU A 161 4.26 -7.37 1.82
CA LEU A 161 3.85 -6.21 1.03
C LEU A 161 2.75 -5.36 1.71
N HIS A 162 2.29 -5.74 2.91
CA HIS A 162 1.17 -5.06 3.55
C HIS A 162 1.48 -3.58 3.81
N GLY A 163 0.60 -2.70 3.35
CA GLY A 163 0.74 -1.25 3.45
C GLY A 163 1.70 -0.60 2.45
N ASP A 164 2.31 -1.37 1.54
CA ASP A 164 3.12 -0.83 0.45
C ASP A 164 2.24 -0.33 -0.70
N ILE A 165 2.87 0.40 -1.62
CA ILE A 165 2.20 1.13 -2.69
C ILE A 165 2.56 0.49 -4.02
N SER A 166 1.56 0.13 -4.81
CA SER A 166 1.76 -0.33 -6.19
C SER A 166 1.26 0.73 -7.16
N ILE A 167 2.14 1.15 -8.07
CA ILE A 167 1.81 2.10 -9.14
C ILE A 167 1.94 1.36 -10.48
N GLU A 168 0.82 1.26 -11.18
CA GLU A 168 0.74 0.61 -12.48
C GLU A 168 0.49 1.65 -13.56
N LYS A 169 1.20 1.59 -14.68
CA LYS A 169 0.85 2.35 -15.88
C LYS A 169 -0.26 1.64 -16.63
N SER A 170 -1.19 2.41 -17.15
CA SER A 170 -2.26 1.96 -18.01
C SER A 170 -2.12 2.59 -19.39
N VAL A 171 -2.13 1.76 -20.42
CA VAL A 171 -2.02 2.19 -21.81
C VAL A 171 -3.30 1.76 -22.53
N SER A 172 -3.98 2.71 -23.16
CA SER A 172 -5.13 2.42 -24.00
C SER A 172 -4.68 1.63 -25.22
N ASN A 173 -5.28 0.46 -25.43
CA ASN A 173 -4.97 -0.36 -26.60
C ASN A 173 -5.68 0.20 -27.84
N PRO A 174 -5.13 -0.01 -29.04
CA PRO A 174 -5.75 0.42 -30.28
C PRO A 174 -7.17 -0.14 -30.46
N ALA A 175 -8.03 0.63 -31.12
CA ALA A 175 -9.39 0.22 -31.44
C ALA A 175 -9.39 -1.11 -32.22
N GLY A 176 -10.17 -2.09 -31.73
CA GLY A 176 -10.20 -3.45 -32.26
C GLY A 176 -9.47 -4.49 -31.41
N SER A 177 -8.72 -4.09 -30.38
CA SER A 177 -8.21 -5.02 -29.37
C SER A 177 -9.33 -5.59 -28.50
N ALA A 178 -9.23 -6.87 -28.16
CA ALA A 178 -10.16 -7.54 -27.26
C ALA A 178 -10.10 -6.99 -25.82
N VAL A 179 -8.95 -6.41 -25.43
CA VAL A 179 -8.75 -5.74 -24.16
C VAL A 179 -8.53 -4.25 -24.44
N PRO A 180 -9.35 -3.34 -23.90
CA PRO A 180 -9.27 -1.91 -24.23
C PRO A 180 -8.11 -1.18 -23.53
N VAL A 181 -7.59 -1.71 -22.42
CA VAL A 181 -6.52 -1.10 -21.62
C VAL A 181 -5.57 -2.19 -21.14
N THR A 182 -4.27 -2.01 -21.39
CA THR A 182 -3.23 -2.86 -20.81
C THR A 182 -2.68 -2.18 -19.56
N ILE A 183 -2.66 -2.91 -18.44
CA ILE A 183 -2.09 -2.45 -17.17
C ILE A 183 -0.74 -3.16 -17.00
N SER A 184 0.30 -2.39 -16.67
CA SER A 184 1.66 -2.91 -16.47
C SER A 184 2.30 -2.21 -15.27
N PRO A 185 3.21 -2.88 -14.54
CA PRO A 185 3.94 -2.23 -13.46
C PRO A 185 4.76 -1.06 -14.01
N LEU A 186 4.82 0.03 -13.26
CA LEU A 186 5.66 1.18 -13.59
C LEU A 186 7.08 0.90 -13.09
N VAL A 187 7.99 0.60 -14.01
CA VAL A 187 9.38 0.21 -13.68
C VAL A 187 10.32 1.41 -13.72
N ALA A 188 11.45 1.33 -13.03
CA ALA A 188 12.40 2.44 -12.92
C ALA A 188 12.91 2.96 -14.29
N ALA A 189 12.98 2.09 -15.30
CA ALA A 189 13.42 2.44 -16.65
C ALA A 189 12.34 3.11 -17.51
N ASP A 190 11.09 3.18 -17.04
CA ASP A 190 10.00 3.74 -17.83
C ASP A 190 10.22 5.23 -18.07
N ALA A 191 10.13 5.63 -19.33
CA ALA A 191 10.21 7.02 -19.73
C ALA A 191 8.93 7.76 -19.30
N ILE A 192 9.12 8.92 -18.68
CA ILE A 192 8.06 9.81 -18.23
C ILE A 192 8.04 11.10 -19.07
N ASP A 193 8.52 11.05 -20.30
CA ASP A 193 8.57 12.20 -21.21
C ASP A 193 7.17 12.64 -21.69
N SER A 194 6.22 11.71 -21.72
CA SER A 194 4.83 11.91 -22.12
C SER A 194 3.87 11.67 -20.96
N LYS A 195 2.59 12.06 -21.13
CA LYS A 195 1.53 11.87 -20.13
C LYS A 195 1.21 10.38 -19.97
N LEU A 196 1.26 9.89 -18.73
CA LEU A 196 0.98 8.50 -18.38
C LEU A 196 -0.33 8.41 -17.61
N GLN A 197 -1.18 7.43 -17.95
CA GLN A 197 -2.35 7.11 -17.12
C GLN A 197 -1.92 6.13 -16.04
N LEU A 198 -1.76 6.59 -14.80
CA LEU A 198 -1.30 5.77 -13.68
C LEU A 198 -2.47 5.29 -12.82
N LYS A 199 -2.33 4.09 -12.25
CA LYS A 199 -3.23 3.51 -11.27
C LYS A 199 -2.45 3.29 -9.99
N LEU A 200 -2.88 3.92 -8.91
CA LEU A 200 -2.28 3.73 -7.60
C LEU A 200 -3.16 2.83 -6.75
N SER A 201 -2.56 1.76 -6.25
CA SER A 201 -3.17 0.84 -5.30
C SER A 201 -2.32 0.72 -4.05
N ILE A 202 -2.96 0.47 -2.93
CA ILE A 202 -2.32 0.16 -1.65
C ILE A 202 -2.52 -1.31 -1.36
N CYS A 203 -1.48 -2.00 -0.94
CA CYS A 203 -1.57 -3.39 -0.53
C CYS A 203 -2.19 -3.47 0.88
N ASP A 204 -3.26 -4.22 1.06
CA ASP A 204 -3.90 -4.40 2.36
C ASP A 204 -3.11 -5.37 3.26
N LYS A 205 -3.67 -5.72 4.43
CA LYS A 205 -3.05 -6.68 5.35
C LYS A 205 -2.76 -8.04 4.69
N GLY A 206 -3.64 -8.48 3.79
CA GLY A 206 -3.48 -9.70 3.02
C GLY A 206 -2.68 -9.54 1.73
N ALA A 207 -2.02 -8.39 1.54
CA ALA A 207 -1.35 -8.00 0.30
C ALA A 207 -2.26 -8.01 -0.93
N TYR A 208 -3.56 -7.78 -0.75
CA TYR A 208 -4.48 -7.54 -1.86
C TYR A 208 -4.46 -6.07 -2.28
N PRO A 209 -4.54 -5.77 -3.58
CA PRO A 209 -4.56 -4.40 -4.06
C PRO A 209 -5.89 -3.72 -3.75
N ILE A 210 -5.84 -2.65 -2.96
CA ILE A 210 -6.93 -1.69 -2.77
C ILE A 210 -6.68 -0.51 -3.71
N LYS A 211 -7.53 -0.37 -4.74
CA LYS A 211 -7.47 0.75 -5.67
C LYS A 211 -7.77 2.06 -4.96
N VAL A 212 -6.87 3.03 -5.07
CA VAL A 212 -7.07 4.38 -4.52
C VAL A 212 -7.57 5.32 -5.60
N ALA A 213 -6.83 5.44 -6.71
CA ALA A 213 -7.21 6.29 -7.82
C ALA A 213 -6.55 5.87 -9.13
N GLU A 214 -7.17 6.27 -10.24
CA GLU A 214 -6.58 6.30 -11.57
C GLU A 214 -6.47 7.77 -11.99
N PHE A 215 -5.30 8.22 -12.41
CA PHE A 215 -5.01 9.63 -12.70
C PHE A 215 -3.97 9.78 -13.80
N GLU A 216 -3.92 10.97 -14.39
CA GLU A 216 -2.89 11.33 -15.36
C GLU A 216 -1.68 11.93 -14.64
N PHE A 217 -0.50 11.38 -14.91
CA PHE A 217 0.78 11.91 -14.49
C PHE A 217 1.53 12.49 -15.67
#